data_AF-A0A848N919-F1
#
_entry.id   AF-A0A848N919-F1
#
_cell.length_a   1.000
_cell.length_b   1.000
_cell.length_c   1.000
_cell.angle_alpha   90.00
_cell.angle_beta   90.00
_cell.angle_gamma   90.00
#
_symmetry.space_group_name_H-M   'P 1'
#
loop_
_entity.id
_entity.type
_entity.pdbx_description
1 polymer ?
#
loop_
_entity_poly.entity_id
_entity_poly.type
_entity_poly.pdbx_seq_one_letter_code
_entity_poly.pdbx_strand_id
1 'polypeptide(L)'
;MKQSEHTHKILLAYISSHSSEIFKRKIELRYPEIDTLQIQVLTDHLQKFCDSRKNDEILLLFPYILNNIRFTNPELKISGMVKTLWERGFNDSVESKEQLEQMYKIWLSFEKEMLNLEMLKDKTQEKGIEPK
;
A
#
# COMPACT_ATOMS: atom_id res chain seq x y z
N MET A 1 -4.12 8.81 8.69
CA MET A 1 -3.13 9.19 7.64
C MET A 1 -3.87 9.37 6.33
N LYS A 2 -3.62 10.46 5.60
CA LYS A 2 -4.10 10.61 4.23
C LYS A 2 -3.28 9.65 3.37
N GLN A 3 -3.92 8.72 2.68
CA GLN A 3 -3.18 7.80 1.84
C GLN A 3 -2.51 8.57 0.70
N SER A 4 -1.25 8.28 0.43
CA SER A 4 -0.54 8.87 -0.69
C SER A 4 -1.17 8.42 -2.02
N GLU A 5 -1.26 9.34 -2.99
CA GLU A 5 -1.61 8.97 -4.36
C GLU A 5 -0.66 7.91 -4.95
N HIS A 6 0.59 7.88 -4.48
CA HIS A 6 1.61 6.96 -4.97
C HIS A 6 1.36 5.53 -4.50
N THR A 7 0.80 5.32 -3.31
CA THR A 7 0.53 3.97 -2.76
C THR A 7 -0.35 3.14 -3.71
N HIS A 8 -1.45 3.71 -4.22
CA HIS A 8 -2.32 3.02 -5.18
C HIS A 8 -1.64 2.81 -6.54
N LYS A 9 -0.90 3.81 -7.02
CA LYS A 9 -0.19 3.74 -8.30
C LYS A 9 0.85 2.62 -8.29
N ILE A 10 1.53 2.40 -7.17
CA ILE A 10 2.49 1.30 -7.00
C ILE A 10 1.78 -0.05 -6.90
N LEU A 11 0.68 -0.17 -6.15
CA LEU A 11 -0.11 -1.40 -6.13
C LEU A 11 -0.59 -1.79 -7.54
N LEU A 12 -1.15 -0.83 -8.29
CA LEU A 12 -1.57 -1.06 -9.67
C LEU A 12 -0.41 -1.45 -10.58
N ALA A 13 0.76 -0.81 -10.41
CA ALA A 13 1.96 -1.19 -11.15
C ALA A 13 2.39 -2.63 -10.84
N TYR A 14 2.25 -3.07 -9.59
CA TYR A 14 2.56 -4.44 -9.17
C TYR A 14 1.59 -5.46 -9.77
N ILE A 15 0.28 -5.28 -9.58
CA ILE A 15 -0.75 -6.20 -10.08
C ILE A 15 -0.73 -6.30 -11.62
N SER A 16 -0.44 -5.19 -12.31
CA SER A 16 -0.32 -5.18 -13.79
C SER A 16 1.02 -5.71 -14.31
N SER A 17 1.98 -6.03 -13.43
CA SER A 17 3.27 -6.57 -13.84
C SER A 17 3.22 -8.08 -13.86
N HIS A 18 3.64 -8.66 -14.98
CA HIS A 18 3.59 -10.11 -15.18
C HIS A 18 4.80 -10.82 -14.53
N SER A 19 5.76 -10.05 -14.00
CA SER A 19 6.89 -10.54 -13.20
C SER A 19 7.41 -9.47 -12.25
N SER A 20 8.10 -9.92 -11.19
CA SER A 20 8.79 -9.04 -10.25
C SER A 20 9.86 -8.17 -10.94
N GLU A 21 10.56 -8.70 -11.94
CA GLU A 21 11.54 -7.94 -12.73
C GLU A 21 10.91 -6.79 -13.52
N ILE A 22 9.73 -7.02 -14.12
CA ILE A 22 8.99 -5.99 -14.85
C ILE A 22 8.51 -4.92 -13.87
N PHE A 23 8.01 -5.32 -12.70
CA PHE A 23 7.61 -4.39 -11.65
C PHE A 23 8.80 -3.52 -11.22
N LYS A 24 9.93 -4.14 -10.88
CA LYS A 24 11.16 -3.44 -10.47
C LYS A 24 11.58 -2.39 -11.50
N ARG A 25 11.68 -2.76 -12.78
CA ARG A 25 12.01 -1.82 -13.87
C ARG A 25 11.03 -0.66 -13.96
N LYS A 26 9.72 -0.91 -13.82
CA LYS A 26 8.70 0.16 -13.84
C LYS A 26 8.89 1.13 -12.68
N ILE A 27 9.25 0.65 -11.49
CA ILE A 27 9.49 1.49 -10.32
C ILE A 27 10.79 2.28 -10.48
N GLU A 28 11.89 1.65 -10.89
CA GLU A 28 13.17 2.33 -11.16
C GLU A 28 13.02 3.49 -12.16
N LEU A 29 12.21 3.30 -13.21
CA LEU A 29 11.97 4.35 -14.21
C LEU A 29 11.07 5.48 -13.71
N ARG A 30 10.07 5.17 -12.88
CA ARG A 30 9.09 6.16 -12.39
C ARG A 30 9.56 6.90 -11.14
N TYR A 31 10.44 6.26 -10.38
CA TYR A 31 10.93 6.71 -9.08
C TYR A 31 12.44 6.45 -8.98
N PRO A 32 13.27 7.16 -9.77
CA PRO A 32 14.72 6.96 -9.80
C PRO A 32 15.40 7.21 -8.45
N GLU A 33 14.72 7.89 -7.53
CA GLU A 33 15.17 8.12 -6.16
C GLU A 33 15.07 6.89 -5.24
N ILE A 34 14.31 5.86 -5.63
CA ILE A 34 14.13 4.64 -4.83
C ILE A 34 15.22 3.64 -5.21
N ASP A 35 16.01 3.20 -4.23
CA ASP A 35 17.06 2.21 -4.45
C ASP A 35 16.51 0.77 -4.59
N THR A 36 17.36 -0.15 -5.08
CA THR A 36 16.96 -1.55 -5.27
C THR A 36 16.48 -2.24 -3.99
N LEU A 37 17.07 -1.92 -2.84
CA LEU A 37 16.68 -2.54 -1.56
C LEU A 37 15.29 -2.09 -1.15
N GLN A 38 15.00 -0.80 -1.30
CA GLN A 38 13.68 -0.23 -1.06
C GLN A 38 12.62 -0.83 -2.00
N ILE A 39 12.94 -1.01 -3.29
CA ILE A 39 12.04 -1.69 -4.24
C ILE A 39 11.76 -3.13 -3.81
N GLN A 40 12.78 -3.84 -3.32
CA GLN A 40 12.60 -5.20 -2.79
C GLN A 40 11.66 -5.21 -1.59
N VAL A 41 11.84 -4.30 -0.64
CA VAL A 41 10.95 -4.18 0.53
C VAL A 41 9.51 -3.91 0.11
N LEU A 42 9.27 -3.02 -0.86
CA LEU A 42 7.93 -2.77 -1.40
C LEU A 42 7.36 -4.03 -2.06
N THR A 43 8.17 -4.73 -2.85
CA THR A 43 7.79 -5.98 -3.53
C THR A 43 7.36 -7.05 -2.53
N ASP A 44 8.11 -7.24 -1.44
CA ASP A 44 7.83 -8.25 -0.41
C ASP A 44 6.52 -7.95 0.33
N HIS A 45 6.24 -6.68 0.62
CA HIS A 45 4.98 -6.26 1.23
C HIS A 45 3.80 -6.50 0.29
N LEU A 46 3.94 -6.10 -0.98
CA LEU A 46 2.89 -6.26 -1.99
C LEU A 46 2.61 -7.73 -2.28
N GLN A 47 3.65 -8.57 -2.31
CA GLN A 47 3.49 -10.01 -2.44
C GLN A 47 2.65 -10.57 -1.30
N LYS A 48 3.03 -10.30 -0.05
CA LYS A 48 2.27 -10.74 1.13
C LYS A 48 0.83 -10.23 1.14
N PHE A 49 0.61 -8.98 0.71
CA PHE A 49 -0.72 -8.39 0.61
C PHE A 49 -1.55 -9.14 -0.44
N CYS A 50 -0.96 -9.39 -1.60
CA CYS A 50 -1.61 -10.12 -2.67
C CYS A 50 -1.91 -11.56 -2.23
N ASP A 51 -0.99 -12.27 -1.58
CA ASP A 51 -1.17 -13.67 -1.18
C ASP A 51 -2.30 -13.89 -0.16
N SER A 52 -2.81 -12.82 0.47
CA SER A 52 -3.89 -12.89 1.46
C SER A 52 -5.32 -12.96 0.90
N ARG A 53 -5.48 -13.05 -0.43
CA ARG A 53 -6.78 -12.95 -1.12
C ARG A 53 -7.35 -14.28 -1.61
N LYS A 54 -8.69 -14.34 -1.71
CA LYS A 54 -9.39 -15.36 -2.50
C LYS A 54 -9.68 -14.93 -3.94
N ASN A 55 -9.89 -13.64 -4.17
CA ASN A 55 -10.23 -13.05 -5.47
C ASN A 55 -9.35 -11.81 -5.72
N ASP A 56 -8.84 -11.63 -6.94
CA ASP A 56 -8.02 -10.49 -7.34
C ASP A 56 -8.74 -9.14 -7.20
N GLU A 57 -10.06 -9.09 -7.40
CA GLU A 57 -10.86 -7.86 -7.31
C GLU A 57 -10.74 -7.19 -5.93
N ILE A 58 -10.55 -8.00 -4.88
CA ILE A 58 -10.46 -7.49 -3.51
C ILE A 58 -9.22 -6.63 -3.30
N LEU A 59 -8.15 -6.86 -4.05
CA LEU A 59 -6.91 -6.09 -3.93
C LEU A 59 -7.10 -4.64 -4.35
N LEU A 60 -7.97 -4.39 -5.33
CA LEU A 60 -8.27 -3.05 -5.82
C LEU A 60 -9.35 -2.36 -4.97
N LEU A 61 -10.32 -3.13 -4.47
CA LEU A 61 -11.38 -2.61 -3.61
C LEU A 61 -10.89 -2.28 -2.20
N PHE A 62 -9.95 -3.05 -1.66
CA PHE A 62 -9.46 -2.89 -0.28
C PHE A 62 -8.97 -1.47 0.02
N PRO A 63 -8.01 -0.89 -0.71
CA PRO A 63 -7.51 0.45 -0.42
C PRO A 63 -8.61 1.53 -0.54
N TYR A 64 -9.49 1.38 -1.53
CA TYR A 64 -10.57 2.32 -1.79
C TYR A 64 -11.59 2.34 -0.63
N ILE A 65 -12.08 1.16 -0.23
CA ILE A 65 -13.05 1.03 0.85
C ILE A 65 -12.42 1.45 2.19
N LEU A 66 -11.16 1.07 2.43
CA LEU A 66 -10.44 1.45 3.63
C LEU A 66 -10.32 2.98 3.76
N ASN A 67 -9.98 3.68 2.69
CA ASN A 67 -9.95 5.15 2.71
C ASN A 67 -11.29 5.77 2.99
N ASN A 68 -12.35 5.23 2.40
CA ASN A 68 -13.70 5.71 2.69
C ASN A 68 -14.03 5.55 4.18
N ILE A 69 -13.73 4.40 4.78
CA ILE A 69 -13.96 4.16 6.21
C ILE A 69 -13.14 5.14 7.07
N ARG A 70 -11.86 5.33 6.75
CA ARG A 70 -10.96 6.28 7.44
C ARG A 70 -11.44 7.72 7.35
N PHE A 71 -12.01 8.10 6.21
CA PHE A 71 -12.56 9.43 6.00
C PHE A 71 -13.84 9.64 6.81
N THR A 72 -14.73 8.65 6.86
CA THR A 72 -16.01 8.77 7.56
C THR A 72 -15.90 8.51 9.07
N ASN A 73 -14.90 7.75 9.53
CA ASN A 73 -14.73 7.38 10.94
C ASN A 73 -13.22 7.44 11.34
N PRO A 74 -12.62 8.63 11.40
CA PRO A 74 -11.18 8.80 11.63
C PRO A 74 -10.71 8.30 13.01
N GLU A 75 -11.60 8.21 13.99
CA GLU A 75 -11.34 7.77 15.37
C GLU A 75 -11.28 6.24 15.55
N LEU A 76 -11.63 5.46 14.53
CA LEU A 76 -11.64 4.01 14.64
C LEU A 76 -10.22 3.44 14.85
N LYS A 77 -10.11 2.62 15.88
CA LYS A 77 -8.93 1.76 16.10
C LYS A 77 -8.92 0.60 15.10
N ILE A 78 -7.79 -0.10 14.99
CA ILE A 78 -7.58 -1.24 14.08
C ILE A 78 -8.71 -2.26 14.16
N SER A 79 -9.11 -2.68 15.36
CA SER A 79 -10.19 -3.67 15.54
C SER A 79 -11.54 -3.17 14.99
N GLY A 80 -11.82 -1.87 15.13
CA GLY A 80 -12.98 -1.21 14.54
C GLY A 80 -12.91 -1.18 13.02
N MET A 81 -11.74 -0.83 12.45
CA MET A 81 -11.52 -0.83 11.00
C MET A 81 -11.74 -2.21 10.38
N VAL A 82 -11.16 -3.25 10.99
CA VAL A 82 -11.32 -4.64 10.52
C VAL A 82 -12.78 -5.08 10.61
N LYS A 83 -13.49 -4.73 11.69
CA LYS A 83 -14.92 -5.01 11.82
C LYS A 83 -15.72 -4.33 10.70
N THR A 84 -15.49 -3.05 10.44
CA THR A 84 -16.21 -2.30 9.39
C THR A 84 -15.90 -2.83 8.00
N LEU A 85 -14.64 -3.21 7.72
CA LEU A 85 -14.28 -3.86 6.45
C LEU A 85 -15.03 -5.19 6.30
N TRP A 86 -15.04 -6.03 7.34
CA TRP A 86 -15.76 -7.30 7.35
C TRP A 86 -17.26 -7.12 7.02
N GLU A 87 -17.90 -6.15 7.64
CA GLU A 87 -19.33 -5.83 7.45
C GLU A 87 -19.64 -5.21 6.07
N ARG A 88 -18.62 -4.72 5.35
CA ARG A 88 -18.75 -4.12 4.01
C ARG A 88 -18.47 -5.11 2.86
N GLY A 89 -18.58 -6.42 3.11
CA GLY A 89 -18.50 -7.45 2.07
C GLY A 89 -17.14 -8.13 1.91
N PHE A 90 -16.16 -7.81 2.77
CA PHE A 90 -14.87 -8.53 2.76
C PHE A 90 -14.99 -9.95 3.32
N ASN A 91 -16.03 -10.24 4.11
CA ASN A 91 -16.35 -11.59 4.60
C ASN A 91 -16.48 -12.64 3.48
N ASP A 92 -16.93 -12.22 2.28
CA ASP A 92 -17.06 -13.11 1.12
C ASP A 92 -15.76 -13.21 0.30
N SER A 93 -14.80 -12.33 0.56
CA SER A 93 -13.59 -12.15 -0.26
C SER A 93 -12.29 -12.62 0.41
N VAL A 94 -12.33 -12.88 1.72
CA VAL A 94 -11.24 -13.48 2.52
C VAL A 94 -11.72 -14.73 3.26
N GLU A 95 -10.82 -15.55 3.79
CA GLU A 95 -11.13 -16.80 4.51
C GLU A 95 -11.66 -16.56 5.91
N SER A 96 -11.10 -15.59 6.61
CA SER A 96 -11.43 -15.33 8.00
C SER A 96 -11.18 -13.87 8.38
N LYS A 97 -11.72 -13.46 9.52
CA LYS A 97 -11.52 -12.11 10.04
C LYS A 97 -10.08 -11.89 10.46
N GLU A 98 -9.41 -12.94 10.92
CA GLU A 98 -7.98 -12.96 11.23
C GLU A 98 -7.15 -12.72 9.96
N GLN A 99 -7.51 -13.33 8.83
CA GLN A 99 -6.83 -13.08 7.56
C GLN A 99 -7.04 -11.64 7.09
N LEU A 100 -8.25 -11.09 7.23
CA LEU A 100 -8.52 -9.67 6.94
C LEU A 100 -7.69 -8.73 7.82
N GLU A 101 -7.52 -9.08 9.11
CA GLU A 101 -6.66 -8.32 10.02
C GLU A 101 -5.19 -8.36 9.59
N GLN A 102 -4.69 -9.52 9.14
CA GLN A 102 -3.33 -9.64 8.60
C GLN A 102 -3.17 -8.84 7.31
N MET A 103 -4.12 -8.94 6.37
CA MET A 103 -4.15 -8.14 5.15
C MET A 103 -4.09 -6.63 5.47
N TYR A 104 -4.87 -6.19 6.46
CA TYR A 104 -4.87 -4.81 6.93
C TYR A 104 -3.54 -4.39 7.56
N LYS A 105 -2.91 -5.24 8.38
CA LYS A 105 -1.59 -4.97 8.98
C LYS A 105 -0.50 -4.87 7.92
N ILE A 106 -0.49 -5.76 6.94
CA ILE A 106 0.44 -5.72 5.82
C ILE A 106 0.26 -4.43 5.02
N TRP A 107 -0.99 -4.05 4.74
CA TRP A 107 -1.30 -2.80 4.05
C TRP A 107 -0.81 -1.57 4.80
N LEU A 108 -1.01 -1.51 6.12
CA LEU A 108 -0.49 -0.42 6.95
C LEU A 108 1.04 -0.34 6.91
N SER A 109 1.71 -1.49 6.94
CA SER A 109 3.17 -1.54 6.82
C SER A 109 3.63 -1.00 5.47
N PHE A 110 2.96 -1.40 4.39
CA PHE A 110 3.23 -0.87 3.05
C PHE A 110 3.01 0.64 2.94
N GLU A 111 1.89 1.17 3.48
CA GLU A 111 1.63 2.61 3.52
C GLU A 111 2.71 3.39 4.27
N LYS A 112 3.25 2.80 5.35
CA LYS A 112 4.32 3.41 6.13
C LYS A 112 5.63 3.47 5.34
N GLU A 113 5.99 2.40 4.64
CA GLU A 113 7.18 2.40 3.78
C GLU A 113 7.06 3.43 2.65
N MET A 114 5.89 3.53 2.02
CA MET A 114 5.62 4.56 1.02
C MET A 114 5.81 5.98 1.56
N LEU A 115 5.30 6.26 2.76
CA LEU A 115 5.46 7.56 3.40
C LEU A 115 6.93 7.86 3.73
N ASN A 116 7.69 6.87 4.19
CA ASN A 116 9.12 7.04 4.47
C ASN A 116 9.89 7.44 3.21
N LEU A 117 9.57 6.82 2.07
CA LEU A 117 10.20 7.12 0.78
C LEU A 117 9.87 8.54 0.31
N GLU A 118 8.62 8.97 0.46
CA GLU A 118 8.19 10.35 0.13
C GLU A 118 8.89 11.39 1.02
N MET A 119 9.00 11.13 2.32
CA MET A 119 9.71 12.03 3.24
C MET A 119 11.21 12.13 2.92
N LEU A 120 11.84 11.07 2.42
CA LEU A 120 13.24 11.11 1.98
C LEU A 120 13.41 12.00 0.75
N LYS A 121 12.43 11.98 -0.18
CA LYS A 121 12.41 12.85 -1.36
C LYS A 121 12.34 14.33 -0.97
N ASP A 122 11.41 14.71 -0.10
CA ASP A 122 11.22 16.11 0.32
C ASP A 122 12.49 16.66 0.98
N LYS A 123 13.13 15.88 1.86
CA LYS A 123 14.40 16.25 2.50
C LYS A 123 15.57 16.38 1.54
N THR A 124 15.56 15.65 0.43
CA THR A 124 16.62 15.68 -0.58
C THR A 124 16.44 16.89 -1.50
N GLN A 125 15.20 17.28 -1.80
CA GLN A 125 14.89 18.50 -2.56
C GLN A 125 15.17 19.78 -1.75
N GLU A 126 14.88 19.80 -0.45
CA GLU A 126 15.19 20.94 0.43
C GLU A 126 16.69 21.23 0.53
N LYS A 127 17.55 20.21 0.46
CA LYS A 127 19.02 20.37 0.45
C LYS A 127 19.61 20.82 -0.89
N GLY A 128 18.82 20.82 -1.96
CA GLY A 128 19.25 21.25 -3.30
C GLY A 128 19.12 22.75 -3.56
N ILE A 129 18.59 23.51 -2.60
CA ILE A 129 18.43 24.97 -2.68
C ILE A 129 19.42 25.63 -1.73
N GLU A 130 20.72 25.57 -2.04
CA GLU A 130 21.66 26.57 -1.50
C GLU A 130 21.60 27.80 -2.42
N PRO A 131 21.13 28.96 -1.93
CA PRO A 131 21.24 30.19 -2.71
C PRO A 131 22.71 30.58 -2.79
N LYS A 132 23.20 30.76 -4.02
CA LYS A 132 24.44 31.50 -4.28
C LYS A 132 24.27 32.98 -3.94
#